data_AF-A0A9Q9UPH9-F1
#
_entry.id   AF-A0A9Q9UPH9-F1
#
_cell.length_a   1.000
_cell.length_b   1.000
_cell.length_c   1.000
_cell.angle_alpha   90.00
_cell.angle_beta   90.00
_cell.angle_gamma   90.00
#
_symmetry.space_group_name_H-M   'P 1'
#
loop_
_entity.id
_entity.type
_entity.pdbx_description
1 polymer ?
#
loop_
_entity_poly.entity_id
_entity_poly.type
_entity_poly.pdbx_seq_one_letter_code
_entity_poly.pdbx_strand_id
1 'polypeptide(L)'
;MTTRIDRAALVRGACVTLVAALAGGCAGTAQQHAQQAAVGNGSSYTCNPTQVDGQATAGKGANGCYFVLHDPATKQALPNTRYAFALYTSASLDNRELEVEGATDAQGRTIFMRSAAPIDPARMILVRIVGDGPTGRIPVLVRPTDGKRIPFAQYKVMGCNGPYEGVTDETGRGVMYRCKTQSKIDVSFYQSRP
;
A
#
# COMPACT_ATOMS: atom_id res chain seq x y z
N MET A 1 5.03 33.64 66.45
CA MET A 1 4.08 34.63 66.99
C MET A 1 3.04 34.90 65.92
N THR A 2 1.79 34.84 66.35
CA THR A 2 0.57 34.77 65.55
C THR A 2 -0.01 36.17 65.39
N THR A 3 -0.46 36.53 64.17
CA THR A 3 -1.59 37.46 64.00
C THR A 3 -2.24 37.26 62.63
N ARG A 4 -3.54 36.93 62.67
CA ARG A 4 -4.51 36.95 61.56
C ARG A 4 -5.13 38.37 61.45
N ILE A 5 -6.09 38.50 60.52
CA ILE A 5 -7.23 39.46 60.44
C ILE A 5 -6.94 40.58 59.39
N ASP A 6 -7.77 40.96 58.40
CA ASP A 6 -9.16 40.66 58.02
C ASP A 6 -9.44 40.95 56.52
N ARG A 7 -10.61 40.51 56.05
CA ARG A 7 -11.21 40.81 54.73
C ARG A 7 -11.94 42.16 54.68
N ALA A 8 -11.96 42.79 53.49
CA ALA A 8 -13.04 43.54 52.80
C ALA A 8 -12.37 44.60 51.88
N ALA A 9 -12.85 45.00 50.69
CA ALA A 9 -14.20 45.11 50.20
C ALA A 9 -14.27 45.09 48.65
N LEU A 10 -15.50 44.92 48.18
CA LEU A 10 -16.02 44.88 46.82
C LEU A 10 -15.60 46.08 45.93
N VAL A 11 -15.28 45.78 44.67
CA VAL A 11 -15.55 46.71 43.55
C VAL A 11 -16.39 45.96 42.51
N ARG A 12 -17.58 46.52 42.26
CA ARG A 12 -18.50 46.17 41.17
C ARG A 12 -17.93 46.71 39.86
N GLY A 13 -17.79 45.84 38.86
CA GLY A 13 -17.55 46.21 37.46
C GLY A 13 -18.33 45.24 36.57
N ALA A 14 -19.26 45.78 35.79
CA ALA A 14 -20.31 45.07 35.08
C ALA A 14 -19.87 44.48 33.73
N CYS A 15 -20.59 43.41 33.32
CA CYS A 15 -20.87 42.90 31.97
C CYS A 15 -19.66 42.55 31.07
N VAL A 16 -19.56 41.34 30.49
CA VAL A 16 -20.42 40.81 29.42
C VAL A 16 -20.25 39.29 29.33
N THR A 17 -21.35 38.64 28.98
CA THR A 17 -21.57 37.19 28.83
C THR A 17 -20.66 36.48 27.83
N LEU A 18 -20.22 35.27 28.18
CA LEU A 18 -20.13 34.17 27.22
C LEU A 18 -20.49 32.85 27.91
N VAL A 19 -21.64 32.31 27.52
CA VAL A 19 -22.09 30.94 27.85
C VAL A 19 -21.56 30.02 26.76
N ALA A 20 -20.87 28.94 27.12
CA ALA A 20 -20.83 27.73 26.29
C ALA A 20 -20.56 26.50 27.16
N ALA A 21 -21.66 25.78 27.39
CA ALA A 21 -21.85 24.36 27.68
C ALA A 21 -20.63 23.46 27.97
N LEU A 22 -20.71 22.79 29.13
CA LEU A 22 -20.09 21.50 29.38
C LEU A 22 -20.77 20.43 28.51
N ALA A 23 -20.01 19.77 27.63
CA ALA A 23 -20.37 18.46 27.11
C ALA A 23 -19.15 17.56 27.26
N GLY A 24 -19.28 16.55 28.12
CA GLY A 24 -18.31 15.47 28.25
C GLY A 24 -18.21 14.68 26.93
N GLY A 25 -16.98 14.30 26.59
CA GLY A 25 -16.69 13.37 25.52
C GLY A 25 -15.36 12.72 25.84
N CYS A 26 -15.37 11.40 26.06
CA CYS A 26 -14.20 10.59 26.31
C CYS A 26 -13.18 10.79 25.19
N ALA A 27 -11.91 10.93 25.58
CA ALA A 27 -10.76 11.03 24.68
C ALA A 27 -10.69 9.80 23.75
N GLY A 28 -11.18 9.97 22.53
CA GLY A 28 -11.00 9.04 21.42
C GLY A 28 -9.97 9.61 20.44
N THR A 29 -8.72 9.80 20.86
CA THR A 29 -7.61 10.01 19.93
C THR A 29 -7.21 8.66 19.33
N ALA A 30 -8.07 8.11 18.48
CA ALA A 30 -7.82 6.89 17.73
C ALA A 30 -8.42 7.01 16.31
N GLN A 31 -8.25 8.16 15.66
CA GLN A 31 -8.76 8.34 14.31
C GLN A 31 -7.94 9.30 13.44
N GLN A 32 -6.60 9.23 13.56
CA GLN A 32 -5.69 9.97 12.67
C GLN A 32 -4.55 9.14 12.06
N HIS A 33 -4.51 7.81 12.26
CA HIS A 33 -3.44 6.96 11.72
C HIS A 33 -3.87 5.98 10.61
N ALA A 34 -5.06 6.15 10.00
CA ALA A 34 -5.54 5.25 8.94
C ALA A 34 -5.75 5.93 7.57
N GLN A 35 -5.34 7.19 7.40
CA GLN A 35 -5.46 7.92 6.14
C GLN A 35 -4.09 8.35 5.60
N GLN A 36 -3.23 7.37 5.29
CA GLN A 36 -2.03 7.58 4.47
C GLN A 36 -1.52 6.26 3.89
N ALA A 37 -2.40 5.59 3.14
CA ALA A 37 -2.00 4.65 2.09
C ALA A 37 -2.94 4.76 0.87
N ALA A 38 -3.60 5.92 0.70
CA ALA A 38 -4.23 6.27 -0.56
C ALA A 38 -3.13 6.72 -1.52
N VAL A 39 -2.43 5.75 -2.11
CA VAL A 39 -1.72 6.00 -3.36
C VAL A 39 -2.80 6.46 -4.34
N GLY A 40 -2.62 7.66 -4.91
CA GLY A 40 -3.66 8.41 -5.59
C GLY A 40 -4.37 7.67 -6.73
N ASN A 41 -5.32 8.36 -7.36
CA ASN A 41 -6.29 7.89 -8.38
C ASN A 41 -5.72 7.19 -9.66
N GLY A 42 -4.49 6.68 -9.63
CA GLY A 42 -3.83 5.92 -10.69
C GLY A 42 -2.84 4.83 -10.24
N SER A 43 -2.81 4.46 -8.95
CA SER A 43 -2.00 3.32 -8.47
C SER A 43 -2.43 1.98 -9.06
N SER A 44 -1.51 1.02 -9.11
CA SER A 44 -1.82 -0.39 -9.42
C SER A 44 -2.50 -1.13 -8.27
N TYR A 45 -2.67 -0.50 -7.09
CA TYR A 45 -3.41 -1.07 -5.98
C TYR A 45 -4.01 0.00 -5.05
N THR A 46 -5.05 -0.37 -4.30
CA THR A 46 -5.62 0.49 -3.26
C THR A 46 -5.62 -0.23 -1.92
N CYS A 47 -5.00 0.38 -0.89
CA CYS A 47 -4.99 -0.18 0.46
C CYS A 47 -6.28 0.10 1.22
N ASN A 48 -6.90 -0.95 1.77
CA ASN A 48 -8.09 -0.89 2.60
C ASN A 48 -7.77 -1.45 4.00
N PRO A 49 -7.81 -0.63 5.06
CA PRO A 49 -7.33 -1.02 6.40
C PRO A 49 -8.33 -1.86 7.20
N THR A 50 -9.60 -1.88 6.80
CA THR A 50 -10.65 -2.62 7.51
C THR A 50 -10.84 -3.98 6.86
N GLN A 51 -10.54 -5.05 7.58
CA GLN A 51 -10.77 -6.41 7.09
C GLN A 51 -12.25 -6.65 6.78
N VAL A 52 -12.52 -7.37 5.68
CA VAL A 52 -13.88 -7.80 5.32
C VAL A 52 -14.18 -9.13 6.01
N ASP A 53 -15.42 -9.33 6.44
CA ASP A 53 -15.86 -10.58 7.05
C ASP A 53 -15.56 -11.79 6.14
N GLY A 54 -14.99 -12.85 6.74
CA GLY A 54 -14.61 -14.07 6.03
C GLY A 54 -13.37 -13.95 5.14
N GLN A 55 -12.74 -12.77 5.04
CA GLN A 55 -11.49 -12.61 4.30
C GLN A 55 -10.33 -13.30 5.03
N ALA A 56 -9.61 -14.17 4.33
CA ALA A 56 -8.41 -14.81 4.87
C ALA A 56 -7.37 -13.77 5.30
N THR A 57 -6.49 -14.15 6.23
CA THR A 57 -5.46 -13.26 6.79
C THR A 57 -4.09 -13.92 6.73
N ALA A 58 -3.04 -13.13 6.47
CA ALA A 58 -1.65 -13.55 6.60
C ALA A 58 -0.83 -12.49 7.33
N GLY A 59 0.29 -12.92 7.93
CA GLY A 59 1.15 -12.06 8.73
C GLY A 59 0.65 -11.84 10.15
N LYS A 60 1.30 -10.93 10.88
CA LYS A 60 1.01 -10.63 12.29
C LYS A 60 1.30 -9.16 12.59
N GLY A 61 0.63 -8.61 13.59
CA GLY A 61 0.85 -7.24 14.05
C GLY A 61 -0.42 -6.39 14.06
N ALA A 62 -0.26 -5.15 14.52
CA ALA A 62 -1.34 -4.21 14.73
C ALA A 62 -1.79 -3.49 13.45
N ASN A 63 -0.92 -3.41 12.45
CA ASN A 63 -1.23 -2.79 11.16
C ASN A 63 -1.75 -3.85 10.21
N GLY A 64 -2.71 -3.49 9.37
CA GLY A 64 -3.22 -4.41 8.38
C GLY A 64 -3.90 -3.72 7.21
N CYS A 65 -3.86 -4.40 6.08
CA CYS A 65 -4.46 -3.93 4.85
C CYS A 65 -4.78 -5.10 3.91
N TYR A 66 -5.94 -5.07 3.25
CA TYR A 66 -6.11 -5.78 1.99
C TYR A 66 -6.00 -4.80 0.83
N PHE A 67 -5.57 -5.30 -0.32
CA PHE A 67 -5.38 -4.49 -1.51
C PHE A 67 -6.44 -4.85 -2.55
N VAL A 68 -7.06 -3.85 -3.17
CA VAL A 68 -7.71 -4.06 -4.48
C VAL A 68 -6.61 -3.93 -5.53
N LEU A 69 -6.39 -4.98 -6.32
CA LEU A 69 -5.39 -4.98 -7.39
C LEU A 69 -6.00 -4.42 -8.67
N HIS A 70 -5.33 -3.46 -9.28
CA HIS A 70 -5.74 -2.79 -10.51
C HIS A 70 -4.79 -3.08 -11.66
N ASP A 71 -5.32 -3.16 -12.88
CA ASP A 71 -4.50 -3.19 -14.07
C ASP A 71 -3.79 -1.84 -14.28
N PRO A 72 -2.46 -1.78 -14.39
CA PRO A 72 -1.76 -0.51 -14.52
C PRO A 72 -2.14 0.30 -15.77
N ALA A 73 -2.62 -0.34 -16.84
CA ALA A 73 -3.04 0.31 -18.08
C ALA A 73 -4.48 0.82 -17.99
N THR A 74 -5.41 -0.04 -17.57
CA THR A 74 -6.86 0.27 -17.62
C THR A 74 -7.43 0.79 -16.30
N LYS A 75 -6.68 0.65 -15.19
CA LYS A 75 -7.08 0.94 -13.81
C LYS A 75 -8.27 0.12 -13.30
N GLN A 76 -8.75 -0.83 -14.10
CA GLN A 76 -9.82 -1.73 -13.70
C GLN A 76 -9.33 -2.71 -12.65
N ALA A 77 -10.21 -3.05 -11.70
CA ALA A 77 -9.93 -4.10 -10.74
C ALA A 77 -9.69 -5.43 -11.47
N LEU A 78 -8.78 -6.24 -10.93
CA LEU A 78 -8.37 -7.51 -11.51
C LEU A 78 -8.93 -8.67 -10.68
N PRO A 79 -10.14 -9.18 -10.99
CA PRO A 79 -10.72 -10.30 -10.26
C PRO A 79 -10.01 -11.61 -10.59
N ASN A 80 -10.05 -12.57 -9.66
CA ASN A 80 -9.52 -13.94 -9.84
C ASN A 80 -8.09 -14.00 -10.41
N THR A 81 -7.28 -12.99 -10.09
CA THR A 81 -5.96 -12.77 -10.68
C THR A 81 -4.88 -13.18 -9.68
N ARG A 82 -3.96 -14.03 -10.13
CA ARG A 82 -2.82 -14.44 -9.30
C ARG A 82 -1.91 -13.25 -9.02
N TYR A 83 -1.44 -13.15 -7.79
CA TYR A 83 -0.55 -12.09 -7.34
C TYR A 83 0.57 -12.63 -6.45
N ALA A 84 1.67 -11.89 -6.43
CA ALA A 84 2.75 -12.04 -5.46
C ALA A 84 2.85 -10.75 -4.66
N PHE A 85 2.90 -10.90 -3.34
CA PHE A 85 3.09 -9.84 -2.38
C PHE A 85 4.32 -10.14 -1.53
N ALA A 86 5.18 -9.14 -1.38
CA ALA A 86 6.28 -9.16 -0.42
C ALA A 86 6.28 -7.86 0.37
N LEU A 87 6.30 -7.97 1.69
CA LEU A 87 6.52 -6.87 2.61
C LEU A 87 7.91 -7.01 3.23
N TYR A 88 8.60 -5.88 3.33
CA TYR A 88 9.94 -5.78 3.89
C TYR A 88 9.92 -4.96 5.16
N THR A 89 10.89 -5.22 6.03
CA THR A 89 11.03 -4.48 7.31
C THR A 89 11.39 -3.01 7.09
N SER A 90 11.93 -2.65 5.92
CA SER A 90 12.40 -1.32 5.55
C SER A 90 12.34 -1.10 4.03
N ALA A 91 12.48 0.16 3.61
CA ALA A 91 12.54 0.55 2.20
C ALA A 91 13.84 0.13 1.48
N SER A 92 14.83 -0.43 2.19
CA SER A 92 16.02 -1.01 1.55
C SER A 92 15.73 -2.36 0.88
N LEU A 93 14.61 -2.99 1.25
CA LEU A 93 14.14 -4.28 0.71
C LEU A 93 15.10 -5.45 0.94
N ASP A 94 15.90 -5.39 2.01
CA ASP A 94 16.88 -6.44 2.33
C ASP A 94 16.26 -7.61 3.11
N ASN A 95 15.34 -7.30 4.04
CA ASN A 95 14.76 -8.28 4.96
C ASN A 95 13.25 -8.39 4.74
N ARG A 96 12.79 -9.58 4.35
CA ARG A 96 11.36 -9.86 4.15
C ARG A 96 10.68 -10.12 5.49
N GLU A 97 9.57 -9.43 5.72
CA GLU A 97 8.68 -9.63 6.86
C GLU A 97 7.56 -10.63 6.52
N LEU A 98 6.98 -10.50 5.33
CA LEU A 98 5.86 -11.31 4.88
C LEU A 98 5.96 -11.57 3.37
N GLU A 99 5.68 -12.80 2.96
CA GLU A 99 5.53 -13.16 1.55
C GLU A 99 4.22 -13.93 1.38
N VAL A 100 3.44 -13.54 0.38
CA VAL A 100 2.16 -14.14 0.06
C VAL A 100 2.05 -14.28 -1.45
N GLU A 101 1.76 -15.48 -1.92
CA GLU A 101 1.18 -15.67 -3.23
C GLU A 101 -0.27 -16.12 -3.09
N GLY A 102 -1.14 -15.56 -3.92
CA GLY A 102 -2.56 -15.87 -3.87
C GLY A 102 -3.26 -15.52 -5.17
N ALA A 103 -4.58 -15.53 -5.11
CA ALA A 103 -5.45 -15.00 -6.15
C ALA A 103 -6.37 -13.96 -5.53
N THR A 104 -6.64 -12.88 -6.25
CA THR A 104 -7.66 -11.92 -5.84
C THR A 104 -9.05 -12.55 -5.92
N ASP A 105 -9.99 -12.04 -5.14
CA ASP A 105 -11.39 -12.47 -5.21
C ASP A 105 -12.15 -11.87 -6.42
N ALA A 106 -13.47 -12.06 -6.46
CA ALA A 106 -14.33 -11.55 -7.53
C ALA A 106 -14.39 -10.01 -7.60
N GLN A 107 -13.93 -9.30 -6.57
CA GLN A 107 -13.82 -7.83 -6.54
C GLN A 107 -12.38 -7.35 -6.75
N GLY A 108 -11.44 -8.26 -7.02
CA GLY A 108 -10.03 -7.93 -7.18
C GLY A 108 -9.29 -7.72 -5.85
N ARG A 109 -9.85 -8.16 -4.71
CA ARG A 109 -9.24 -7.99 -3.39
C ARG A 109 -8.28 -9.12 -3.05
N THR A 110 -7.12 -8.79 -2.48
CA THR A 110 -6.20 -9.76 -1.87
C THR A 110 -6.76 -10.29 -0.54
N ILE A 111 -6.05 -11.23 0.09
CA ILE A 111 -6.25 -11.50 1.52
C ILE A 111 -5.85 -10.28 2.38
N PHE A 112 -6.26 -10.26 3.64
CA PHE A 112 -5.85 -9.23 4.60
C PHE A 112 -4.43 -9.50 5.09
N MET A 113 -3.51 -8.55 4.92
CA MET A 113 -2.10 -8.70 5.28
C MET A 113 -1.82 -7.91 6.55
N ARG A 114 -1.13 -8.51 7.52
CA ARG A 114 -0.79 -7.87 8.80
C ARG A 114 0.70 -7.69 8.98
N SER A 115 1.07 -6.56 9.58
CA SER A 115 2.45 -6.18 9.85
C SER A 115 2.60 -5.53 11.22
N ALA A 116 3.79 -5.68 11.80
CA ALA A 116 4.18 -4.97 13.02
C ALA A 116 4.28 -3.45 12.79
N ALA A 117 4.69 -3.01 11.60
CA ALA A 117 4.83 -1.60 11.23
C ALA A 117 3.77 -1.20 10.19
N PRO A 118 3.52 0.11 9.96
CA PRO A 118 2.58 0.56 8.93
C PRO A 118 2.94 -0.02 7.55
N ILE A 119 1.95 -0.47 6.78
CA ILE A 119 2.22 -0.96 5.43
C ILE A 119 2.34 0.24 4.49
N ASP A 120 3.52 0.43 3.91
CA ASP A 120 3.89 1.57 3.07
C ASP A 120 4.35 1.09 1.69
N PRO A 121 3.92 1.72 0.58
CA PRO A 121 4.41 1.43 -0.77
C PRO A 121 5.93 1.29 -0.91
N ALA A 122 6.73 2.05 -0.16
CA ALA A 122 8.19 1.99 -0.29
C ALA A 122 8.80 0.69 0.27
N ARG A 123 8.09 -0.05 1.11
CA ARG A 123 8.55 -1.32 1.72
C ARG A 123 7.84 -2.54 1.18
N MET A 124 7.07 -2.42 0.11
CA MET A 124 6.32 -3.56 -0.42
C MET A 124 6.46 -3.71 -1.93
N ILE A 125 6.17 -4.92 -2.38
CA ILE A 125 6.02 -5.27 -3.79
C ILE A 125 4.69 -6.02 -3.89
N LEU A 126 3.79 -5.53 -4.73
CA LEU A 126 2.54 -6.20 -5.07
C LEU A 126 2.41 -6.24 -6.59
N VAL A 127 2.56 -7.40 -7.19
CA VAL A 127 2.51 -7.57 -8.65
C VAL A 127 1.64 -8.76 -9.04
N ARG A 128 1.04 -8.69 -10.22
CA ARG A 128 0.38 -9.85 -10.83
C ARG A 128 1.40 -10.94 -11.14
N ILE A 129 0.97 -12.20 -11.12
CA ILE A 129 1.75 -13.33 -11.61
C ILE A 129 1.24 -13.73 -12.99
N VAL A 130 2.16 -13.94 -13.94
CA VAL A 130 1.90 -14.56 -15.24
C VAL A 130 2.71 -15.84 -15.34
N GLY A 131 2.05 -16.92 -15.78
CA GLY A 131 2.67 -18.23 -15.88
C GLY A 131 2.64 -19.06 -14.61
N ASP A 132 3.38 -20.16 -14.63
CA ASP A 132 3.46 -21.12 -13.54
C ASP A 132 4.87 -21.72 -13.42
N GLY A 133 5.17 -22.24 -12.23
CA GLY A 133 6.45 -22.87 -11.91
C GLY A 133 7.21 -22.20 -10.75
N PRO A 134 8.31 -22.81 -10.31
CA PRO A 134 9.02 -22.42 -9.09
C PRO A 134 9.96 -21.22 -9.29
N THR A 135 10.34 -20.92 -10.53
CA THR A 135 11.26 -19.81 -10.81
C THR A 135 10.48 -18.54 -11.13
N GLY A 136 10.75 -17.44 -10.45
CA GLY A 136 10.03 -16.17 -10.62
C GLY A 136 10.99 -15.00 -10.86
N ARG A 137 10.65 -14.10 -11.79
CA ARG A 137 11.37 -12.84 -12.02
C ARG A 137 10.39 -11.69 -12.21
N ILE A 138 10.72 -10.53 -11.66
CA ILE A 138 9.96 -9.29 -11.85
C ILE A 138 10.85 -8.34 -12.66
N PRO A 139 10.52 -8.03 -13.92
CA PRO A 139 11.25 -7.03 -14.67
C PRO A 139 10.97 -5.65 -14.08
N VAL A 140 11.98 -4.78 -14.12
CA VAL A 140 11.82 -3.40 -13.65
C VAL A 140 12.44 -2.46 -14.66
N LEU A 141 11.66 -1.48 -15.11
CA LEU A 141 12.15 -0.47 -16.04
C LEU A 141 12.87 0.64 -15.29
N VAL A 142 14.08 0.94 -15.74
CA VAL A 142 14.89 2.05 -15.27
C VAL A 142 15.35 2.89 -16.45
N ARG A 143 15.48 4.19 -16.23
CA ARG A 143 16.06 5.12 -17.20
C ARG A 143 17.57 4.90 -17.27
N PRO A 144 18.16 4.71 -18.47
CA PRO A 144 19.59 4.46 -18.60
C PRO A 144 20.47 5.61 -18.06
N THR A 145 19.99 6.84 -18.08
CA THR A 145 20.79 8.03 -17.74
C THR A 145 21.00 8.22 -16.25
N ASP A 146 20.04 7.83 -15.41
CA ASP A 146 20.06 8.11 -13.97
C ASP A 146 19.58 6.94 -13.09
N GLY A 147 19.25 5.80 -13.71
CA GLY A 147 18.75 4.62 -13.00
C GLY A 147 17.35 4.77 -12.39
N LYS A 148 16.65 5.89 -12.61
CA LYS A 148 15.33 6.12 -12.02
C LYS A 148 14.29 5.17 -12.62
N ARG A 149 13.38 4.70 -11.77
CA ARG A 149 12.23 3.87 -12.20
C ARG A 149 11.36 4.65 -13.19
N ILE A 150 10.86 3.95 -14.20
CA ILE A 150 9.91 4.52 -15.17
C ILE A 150 8.53 3.91 -14.93
N PRO A 151 7.59 4.66 -14.32
CA PRO A 151 6.24 4.18 -14.07
C PRO A 151 5.41 4.17 -15.35
N PHE A 152 4.41 3.30 -15.41
CA PHE A 152 3.38 3.26 -16.46
C PHE A 152 3.90 3.19 -17.90
N ALA A 153 5.05 2.55 -18.11
CA ALA A 153 5.63 2.32 -19.43
C ALA A 153 5.14 0.99 -20.00
N GLN A 154 4.82 0.99 -21.30
CA GLN A 154 4.53 -0.24 -22.02
C GLN A 154 5.79 -1.10 -22.16
N TYR A 155 5.62 -2.41 -22.02
CA TYR A 155 6.69 -3.38 -22.19
C TYR A 155 6.17 -4.70 -22.74
N LYS A 156 7.10 -5.47 -23.30
CA LYS A 156 6.89 -6.83 -23.77
C LYS A 156 7.91 -7.75 -23.13
N VAL A 157 7.43 -8.90 -22.67
CA VAL A 157 8.24 -9.99 -22.14
C VAL A 157 8.09 -11.18 -23.07
N MET A 158 9.20 -11.69 -23.58
CA MET A 158 9.29 -12.99 -24.21
C MET A 158 9.83 -13.97 -23.17
N GLY A 159 8.92 -14.73 -22.57
CA GLY A 159 9.27 -15.70 -21.52
C GLY A 159 8.86 -17.13 -21.88
N CYS A 160 9.05 -18.03 -20.91
CA CYS A 160 8.76 -19.46 -21.05
C CYS A 160 7.28 -19.79 -21.36
N ASN A 161 6.35 -18.87 -21.13
CA ASN A 161 4.92 -19.05 -21.41
C ASN A 161 4.47 -18.26 -22.65
N GLY A 162 5.43 -17.81 -23.48
CA GLY A 162 5.17 -17.01 -24.68
C GLY A 162 5.24 -15.49 -24.44
N PRO A 163 4.87 -14.69 -25.47
CA PRO A 163 4.84 -13.24 -25.37
C PRO A 163 3.80 -12.77 -24.35
N TYR A 164 4.18 -11.79 -23.54
CA TYR A 164 3.28 -11.03 -22.69
C TYR A 164 3.54 -9.54 -22.91
N GLU A 165 2.48 -8.75 -23.07
CA GLU A 165 2.55 -7.29 -23.17
C GLU A 165 1.83 -6.68 -21.97
N GLY A 166 2.39 -5.61 -21.40
CA GLY A 166 1.86 -4.99 -20.21
C GLY A 166 2.35 -3.56 -20.00
N VAL A 167 1.93 -2.97 -18.89
CA VAL A 167 2.31 -1.63 -18.45
C VAL A 167 2.92 -1.72 -17.06
N THR A 168 4.05 -1.04 -16.81
CA THR A 168 4.68 -1.04 -15.48
C THR A 168 3.81 -0.35 -14.44
N ASP A 169 3.93 -0.76 -13.19
CA ASP A 169 3.27 -0.09 -12.07
C ASP A 169 3.91 1.27 -11.74
N GLU A 170 3.40 1.96 -10.72
CA GLU A 170 3.94 3.24 -10.23
C GLU A 170 5.38 3.16 -9.73
N THR A 171 5.90 1.97 -9.45
CA THR A 171 7.28 1.72 -9.03
C THR A 171 8.18 1.27 -10.19
N GLY A 172 7.63 1.23 -11.41
CA GLY A 172 8.31 0.80 -12.63
C GLY A 172 8.47 -0.70 -12.77
N ARG A 173 7.75 -1.51 -11.97
CA ARG A 173 7.80 -2.98 -12.04
C ARG A 173 6.77 -3.52 -13.02
N GLY A 174 7.12 -4.59 -13.72
CA GLY A 174 6.16 -5.40 -14.47
C GLY A 174 5.54 -6.50 -13.60
N VAL A 175 4.87 -7.45 -14.26
CA VAL A 175 4.35 -8.66 -13.63
C VAL A 175 5.48 -9.58 -13.16
N MET A 176 5.24 -10.38 -12.13
CA MET A 176 6.09 -11.53 -11.85
C MET A 176 5.84 -12.59 -12.91
N TYR A 177 6.89 -12.93 -13.65
CA TYR A 177 6.85 -14.01 -14.63
C TYR A 177 7.35 -15.30 -13.96
N ARG A 178 6.51 -16.33 -13.94
CA ARG A 178 6.87 -17.65 -13.40
C ARG A 178 7.13 -18.66 -14.51
N CYS A 179 8.19 -19.46 -14.33
CA CYS A 179 8.62 -20.50 -15.24
C CYS A 179 8.84 -21.83 -14.53
N LYS A 180 8.44 -22.93 -15.19
CA LYS A 180 8.66 -24.32 -14.75
C LYS A 180 10.14 -24.67 -14.60
N THR A 181 10.97 -24.13 -15.49
CA THR A 181 12.42 -24.31 -15.51
C THR A 181 13.11 -22.95 -15.61
N GLN A 182 14.37 -22.90 -15.17
CA GLN A 182 15.18 -21.69 -15.34
C GLN A 182 15.28 -21.35 -16.84
N SER A 183 14.64 -20.26 -17.23
CA SER A 183 14.56 -19.81 -18.61
C SER A 183 15.18 -18.43 -18.76
N LYS A 184 15.75 -18.16 -19.94
CA LYS A 184 16.05 -16.79 -20.35
C LYS A 184 14.71 -16.08 -20.58
N ILE A 185 14.61 -14.86 -20.10
CA ILE A 185 13.46 -13.98 -20.32
C ILE A 185 14.01 -12.76 -21.02
N ASP A 186 13.55 -12.53 -22.25
CA ASP A 186 13.90 -11.31 -22.99
C ASP A 186 12.81 -10.27 -22.72
N VAL A 187 13.24 -9.04 -22.45
CA VAL A 187 12.33 -7.94 -22.13
C VAL A 187 12.66 -6.77 -23.05
N SER A 188 11.64 -6.25 -23.72
CA SER A 188 11.73 -5.03 -24.51
C SER A 188 10.74 -4.00 -23.98
N PHE A 189 11.14 -2.74 -24.02
CA PHE A 189 10.31 -1.61 -23.62
C PHE A 189 9.99 -0.79 -24.86
N TYR A 190 8.75 -0.33 -24.97
CA TYR A 190 8.37 0.53 -26.08
C TYR A 190 8.96 1.92 -25.82
N GLN A 191 9.57 2.49 -26.84
CA GLN A 191 10.12 3.84 -26.76
C GLN A 191 8.93 4.81 -26.58
N SER A 192 8.87 5.50 -25.44
CA SER A 192 7.95 6.65 -25.31
C SER A 192 8.45 7.72 -26.28
N ARG A 193 7.62 8.11 -27.26
CA ARG A 193 7.98 9.15 -28.23
C ARG A 193 8.39 10.44 -27.48
N PRO A 194 9.38 11.20 -27.99
CA PRO A 194 9.73 12.52 -27.47
C PRO A 194 8.54 13.49 -27.45
#